data_AF-A0A938EQ84-F1
#
_entry.id   AF-A0A938EQ84-F1
#
_cell.length_a   1.000
_cell.length_b   1.000
_cell.length_c   1.000
_cell.angle_alpha   90.00
_cell.angle_beta   90.00
_cell.angle_gamma   90.00
#
_symmetry.space_group_name_H-M   'P 1'
#
loop_
_entity.id
_entity.type
_entity.pdbx_description
1 polymer ?
#
loop_
_entity_poly.entity_id
_entity_poly.type
_entity_poly.pdbx_seq_one_letter_code
_entity_poly.pdbx_strand_id
1 'polypeptide(L)'
;MKLYHGSHRATFVAHLGLCLAEDIETARHYAGEGGKVFEVEIDLDPITYRTIEGYDRETNEAPADSSPEALADEHGVDAVWFADEDPHQRRHDTFRLLTQDAVDAILSVTEVTEVTE
;
A
#
# COMPACT_ATOMS: atom_id res chain seq x y z
N MET A 1 -3.28 -11.58 -5.66
CA MET A 1 -2.71 -11.37 -4.30
C MET A 1 -3.70 -10.58 -3.47
N LYS A 2 -3.80 -10.82 -2.16
CA LYS A 2 -4.68 -10.08 -1.26
C LYS A 2 -3.87 -9.21 -0.31
N LEU A 3 -4.24 -7.94 -0.18
CA LEU A 3 -3.60 -6.93 0.67
C LEU A 3 -4.67 -6.03 1.30
N TYR A 4 -4.27 -5.12 2.19
CA TYR A 4 -5.19 -4.29 2.95
C TYR A 4 -4.87 -2.80 2.84
N HIS A 5 -5.91 -1.98 2.77
CA HIS A 5 -5.79 -0.52 2.80
C HIS A 5 -6.61 0.06 3.96
N GLY A 6 -5.96 0.87 4.79
CA GLY A 6 -6.61 1.67 5.81
C GLY A 6 -6.96 3.06 5.29
N SER A 7 -8.21 3.47 5.44
CA SER A 7 -8.66 4.80 5.06
C SER A 7 -9.30 5.52 6.24
N HIS A 8 -8.81 6.72 6.55
CA HIS A 8 -9.49 7.68 7.42
C HIS A 8 -10.81 8.19 6.82
N ARG A 9 -11.02 7.98 5.50
CA ARG A 9 -12.25 8.33 4.82
C ARG A 9 -13.16 7.10 4.79
N ALA A 10 -14.47 7.32 4.86
CA ALA A 10 -15.47 6.24 4.82
C ALA A 10 -15.60 5.52 3.46
N THR A 11 -14.65 5.73 2.54
CA THR A 11 -14.68 5.29 1.13
C THR A 11 -13.27 4.92 0.66
N PHE A 12 -13.19 3.90 -0.19
CA PHE A 12 -11.98 3.52 -0.90
C PHE A 12 -11.85 4.32 -2.20
N VAL A 13 -10.63 4.75 -2.52
CA VAL A 13 -10.30 5.41 -3.79
C VAL A 13 -8.99 4.82 -4.29
N ALA A 14 -9.03 4.12 -5.43
CA ALA A 14 -7.80 3.69 -6.10
C ALA A 14 -7.13 4.90 -6.76
N HIS A 15 -5.81 5.02 -6.62
CA HIS A 15 -5.02 6.10 -7.20
C HIS A 15 -3.54 5.71 -7.31
N LEU A 16 -2.77 6.45 -8.10
CA LEU A 16 -1.32 6.32 -8.15
C LEU A 16 -0.72 6.63 -6.77
N GLY A 17 0.21 5.79 -6.34
CA GLY A 17 0.81 5.87 -5.01
C GLY A 17 -0.03 5.26 -3.90
N LEU A 18 -1.12 4.55 -4.20
CA LEU A 18 -1.89 3.79 -3.22
C LEU A 18 -0.97 2.78 -2.51
N CYS A 19 -0.90 2.88 -1.19
CA CYS A 19 -0.16 1.94 -0.34
C CYS A 19 -1.10 0.88 0.23
N LEU A 20 -0.65 -0.37 0.17
CA LEU A 20 -1.35 -1.55 0.65
C LEU A 20 -0.43 -2.31 1.62
N ALA A 21 -0.97 -2.68 2.76
CA ALA A 21 -0.28 -3.49 3.77
C ALA A 21 -0.54 -4.97 3.53
N GLU A 22 0.44 -5.82 3.88
CA GLU A 22 0.26 -7.28 3.84
C GLU A 22 -0.76 -7.76 4.88
N ASP A 23 -0.84 -7.07 6.02
CA ASP A 23 -1.68 -7.46 7.15
C ASP A 23 -2.78 -6.43 7.48
N ILE A 24 -3.87 -6.95 8.04
CA ILE A 24 -5.04 -6.16 8.39
C ILE A 24 -4.79 -5.24 9.60
N GLU A 25 -3.89 -5.59 10.51
CA GLU A 25 -3.63 -4.81 11.73
C GLU A 25 -2.94 -3.48 11.37
N THR A 26 -1.93 -3.54 10.51
CA THR A 26 -1.27 -2.39 9.91
C THR A 26 -2.28 -1.49 9.21
N ALA A 27 -3.15 -2.06 8.37
CA ALA A 27 -4.20 -1.28 7.71
C ALA A 27 -5.17 -0.62 8.72
N ARG A 28 -5.54 -1.29 9.82
CA ARG A 28 -6.36 -0.67 10.89
C ARG A 28 -5.64 0.51 11.55
N HIS A 29 -4.34 0.39 11.75
CA HIS A 29 -3.54 1.48 12.31
C HIS A 29 -3.55 2.72 11.41
N TYR A 30 -3.38 2.53 10.10
CA TYR A 30 -3.51 3.63 9.14
C TYR A 30 -4.94 4.16 9.01
N ALA A 31 -5.97 3.33 9.17
CA ALA A 31 -7.36 3.79 9.15
C ALA A 31 -7.67 4.71 10.36
N GLY A 32 -7.04 4.48 11.50
CA GLY A 32 -7.27 5.22 12.74
C GLY A 32 -8.68 5.01 13.31
N GLU A 33 -9.00 5.77 14.36
CA GLU A 33 -10.31 5.68 15.03
C GLU A 33 -11.44 6.12 14.08
N GLY A 34 -12.42 5.24 13.87
CA GLY A 34 -13.56 5.50 12.98
C GLY A 34 -13.26 5.38 11.49
N GLY A 35 -12.02 5.03 11.10
CA GLY A 35 -11.67 4.71 9.74
C GLY A 35 -12.19 3.35 9.29
N LYS A 36 -12.03 3.06 8.00
CA LYS A 36 -12.42 1.79 7.38
C LYS A 36 -11.20 1.06 6.85
N VAL A 37 -11.29 -0.26 6.83
CA VAL A 37 -10.28 -1.13 6.19
C VAL A 37 -10.90 -1.82 5.00
N PHE A 38 -10.12 -1.92 3.93
CA PHE A 38 -10.51 -2.56 2.70
C PHE A 38 -9.53 -3.69 2.38
N GLU A 39 -10.06 -4.88 2.10
CA GLU A 39 -9.30 -5.95 1.43
C GLU A 39 -9.27 -5.63 -0.07
N VAL A 40 -8.06 -5.65 -0.64
CA VAL A 40 -7.80 -5.35 -2.05
C VAL A 40 -7.18 -6.58 -2.69
N GLU A 41 -7.83 -7.12 -3.72
CA GLU A 41 -7.30 -8.20 -4.52
C GLU A 41 -6.66 -7.64 -5.79
N ILE A 42 -5.41 -8.00 -6.06
CA ILE A 42 -4.64 -7.54 -7.21
C ILE A 42 -4.23 -8.74 -8.07
N ASP A 43 -4.40 -8.60 -9.38
CA ASP A 43 -3.77 -9.49 -10.37
C ASP A 43 -2.31 -9.10 -10.56
N LEU A 44 -1.40 -10.03 -10.31
CA LEU A 44 0.03 -9.76 -10.46
C LEU A 44 0.56 -10.17 -11.84
N ASP A 45 -0.21 -10.94 -12.62
CA ASP A 45 0.22 -11.40 -13.94
C ASP A 45 0.47 -10.25 -14.94
N PRO A 46 -0.34 -9.16 -14.98
CA PRO A 46 -0.15 -8.09 -15.95
C PRO A 46 0.88 -7.03 -15.53
N ILE A 47 1.43 -7.10 -14.31
CA ILE A 47 2.27 -6.02 -13.75
C ILE A 47 3.62 -6.51 -13.29
N THR A 48 4.59 -5.60 -13.30
CA THR A 48 5.94 -5.83 -12.79
C THR A 48 6.13 -5.19 -11.42
N TYR A 49 6.82 -5.87 -10.52
CA TYR A 49 7.12 -5.32 -9.22
C TYR A 49 8.46 -5.81 -8.68
N ARG A 50 9.02 -5.05 -7.74
CA ARG A 50 10.25 -5.43 -7.04
C ARG A 50 10.25 -4.97 -5.59
N THR A 51 11.02 -5.64 -4.76
CA THR A 51 11.33 -5.16 -3.40
C THR A 51 12.49 -4.18 -3.46
N ILE A 52 12.36 -3.04 -2.77
CA ILE A 52 13.37 -1.97 -2.69
C ILE A 52 13.74 -1.67 -1.25
N GLU A 53 14.76 -0.83 -1.06
CA GLU A 53 15.10 -0.32 0.26
C GLU A 53 13.94 0.54 0.81
N GLY A 54 13.64 0.33 2.08
CA GLY A 54 12.53 0.97 2.77
C GLY A 54 12.92 2.25 3.47
N TYR A 55 12.18 2.59 4.53
CA TYR A 55 12.41 3.81 5.31
C TYR A 55 13.86 3.92 5.82
N ASP A 56 14.51 5.02 5.45
CA ASP A 56 15.85 5.39 5.88
C ASP A 56 15.76 6.33 7.09
N ARG A 57 16.24 5.86 8.25
CA ARG A 57 16.26 6.64 9.50
C ARG A 57 17.34 7.72 9.54
N GLU A 58 18.38 7.61 8.72
CA GLU A 58 19.46 8.60 8.65
C GLU A 58 18.99 9.87 7.92
N THR A 59 18.26 9.70 6.82
CA THR A 59 17.68 10.83 6.05
C THR A 59 16.24 11.14 6.43
N ASN A 60 15.57 10.25 7.16
CA ASN A 60 14.14 10.33 7.49
C ASN A 60 13.27 10.40 6.22
N GLU A 61 13.56 9.54 5.25
CA GLU A 61 12.85 9.43 3.98
C GLU A 61 12.33 8.00 3.78
N ALA A 62 11.10 7.88 3.29
CA ALA A 62 10.52 6.61 2.86
C ALA A 62 10.25 6.65 1.35
N PRO A 63 10.21 5.50 0.67
CA PRO A 63 9.72 5.45 -0.70
C PRO A 63 8.34 6.10 -0.87
N ALA A 64 7.49 6.06 0.16
CA ALA A 64 6.18 6.72 0.18
C ALA A 64 6.25 8.25 -0.04
N ASP A 65 7.36 8.91 0.31
CA ASP A 65 7.54 10.37 0.17
C ASP A 65 7.82 10.81 -1.27
N SER A 66 8.26 9.89 -2.12
CA SER A 66 8.52 10.15 -3.54
C SER A 66 7.24 10.11 -4.38
N SER A 67 7.23 10.86 -5.48
CA SER A 67 6.17 10.76 -6.48
C SER A 67 6.14 9.35 -7.09
N PRO A 68 4.97 8.72 -7.25
CA PRO A 68 4.85 7.37 -7.81
C PRO A 68 5.54 7.23 -9.17
N GLU A 69 5.41 8.25 -10.03
CA GLU A 69 5.98 8.26 -11.38
C GLU A 69 7.51 8.22 -11.36
N ALA A 70 8.14 9.01 -10.48
CA ALA A 70 9.60 9.00 -10.35
C ALA A 70 10.13 7.64 -9.86
N LEU A 71 9.43 7.00 -8.93
CA LEU A 71 9.79 5.65 -8.48
C LEU A 71 9.60 4.61 -9.58
N ALA A 72 8.52 4.71 -10.36
CA ALA A 72 8.29 3.81 -11.50
C ALA A 72 9.43 3.94 -12.52
N ASP A 73 9.80 5.18 -12.86
CA ASP A 73 10.88 5.48 -13.81
C ASP A 73 12.25 5.03 -13.29
N GLU A 74 12.55 5.28 -12.01
CA GLU A 74 13.83 4.90 -11.39
C GLU A 74 14.04 3.38 -11.38
N HIS A 75 12.95 2.63 -11.18
CA HIS A 75 13.01 1.20 -10.93
C HIS A 75 12.56 0.34 -12.10
N GLY A 76 11.90 0.94 -13.09
CA GLY A 76 11.34 0.28 -14.26
C GLY A 76 10.26 -0.75 -13.90
N VAL A 77 9.39 -0.42 -12.94
CA VAL A 77 8.34 -1.32 -12.42
C VAL A 77 7.01 -0.60 -12.20
N ASP A 78 5.93 -1.38 -12.16
CA ASP A 78 4.56 -0.89 -11.93
C ASP A 78 4.21 -0.74 -10.44
N ALA A 79 4.89 -1.50 -9.58
CA ALA A 79 4.70 -1.46 -8.14
C ALA A 79 5.99 -1.80 -7.39
N VAL A 80 6.07 -1.42 -6.11
CA VAL A 80 7.21 -1.72 -5.25
C VAL A 80 6.77 -2.27 -3.89
N TRP A 81 7.57 -3.18 -3.37
CA TRP A 81 7.53 -3.61 -1.98
C TRP A 81 8.63 -2.89 -1.19
N PHE A 82 8.32 -2.37 -0.01
CA PHE A 82 9.33 -1.83 0.89
C PHE A 82 8.88 -1.92 2.34
N ALA A 83 9.86 -2.01 3.25
CA ALA A 83 9.60 -1.90 4.68
C ALA A 83 9.36 -0.44 5.05
N ASP A 84 8.20 -0.15 5.63
CA ASP A 84 7.84 1.17 6.15
C ASP A 84 7.78 1.14 7.68
N GLU A 85 7.75 2.30 8.30
CA GLU A 85 7.66 2.45 9.75
C GLU A 85 6.55 3.43 10.11
N ASP A 86 5.57 2.96 10.90
CA ASP A 86 4.48 3.82 11.36
C ASP A 86 4.99 4.87 12.39
N PRO A 87 4.19 5.91 12.72
CA PRO A 87 4.57 6.90 13.74
C PRO A 87 4.81 6.33 15.15
N HIS A 88 4.46 5.05 15.39
CA HIS A 88 4.70 4.32 16.63
C HIS A 88 5.93 3.39 16.54
N GLN A 89 6.78 3.57 15.51
CA GLN A 89 8.00 2.79 15.25
C GLN A 89 7.74 1.31 14.95
N ARG A 90 6.56 0.96 14.46
CA ARG A 90 6.24 -0.40 14.04
C ARG A 90 6.50 -0.56 12.56
N ARG A 91 7.29 -1.58 12.25
CA ARG A 91 7.67 -1.93 10.90
C ARG A 91 6.62 -2.82 10.25
N HIS A 92 6.36 -2.57 8.99
CA HIS A 92 5.46 -3.38 8.16
C HIS A 92 5.90 -3.32 6.71
N ASP A 93 5.50 -4.31 5.93
CA ASP A 93 5.77 -4.34 4.50
C ASP A 93 4.61 -3.67 3.74
N THR A 94 4.97 -2.71 2.90
CA THR A 94 4.06 -1.94 2.07
C THR A 94 4.26 -2.27 0.61
N PHE A 95 3.16 -2.59 -0.07
CA PHE A 95 3.07 -2.63 -1.52
C PHE A 95 2.47 -1.34 -2.04
N ARG A 96 3.23 -0.60 -2.85
CA ARG A 96 2.78 0.68 -3.42
C ARG A 96 2.60 0.58 -4.92
N LEU A 97 1.41 0.96 -5.39
CA LEU A 97 1.07 1.00 -6.82
C LEU A 97 1.65 2.27 -7.43
N LEU A 98 2.48 2.15 -8.47
CA LEU A 98 3.21 3.28 -9.05
C LEU A 98 2.65 3.74 -10.39
N THR A 99 2.11 2.82 -11.19
CA THR A 99 1.59 3.09 -12.54
C THR A 99 0.07 2.88 -12.63
N GLN A 100 -0.54 3.35 -13.72
CA GLN A 100 -1.97 3.12 -13.97
C GLN A 100 -2.24 1.63 -14.20
N ASP A 101 -1.32 0.89 -14.82
CA ASP A 101 -1.45 -0.56 -15.03
C ASP A 101 -1.54 -1.31 -13.68
N ALA A 102 -0.77 -0.89 -12.66
CA ALA A 102 -0.89 -1.41 -11.30
C ALA A 102 -2.23 -1.11 -10.64
N VAL A 103 -2.81 0.06 -10.91
CA VAL A 103 -4.14 0.43 -10.40
C VAL A 103 -5.23 -0.38 -11.12
N ASP A 104 -5.12 -0.54 -12.42
CA ASP A 104 -6.07 -1.30 -13.25
C ASP A 104 -6.01 -2.80 -12.99
N ALA A 105 -4.91 -3.29 -12.39
CA ALA A 105 -4.76 -4.66 -11.93
C ALA A 105 -5.55 -4.99 -10.65
N ILE A 106 -6.22 -4.02 -10.02
CA ILE A 106 -7.12 -4.29 -8.89
C ILE A 106 -8.34 -5.06 -9.39
N LEU A 107 -8.47 -6.31 -8.95
CA LEU A 107 -9.59 -7.20 -9.28
C LEU A 107 -10.82 -6.93 -8.45
N SER A 108 -10.65 -6.70 -7.15
CA SER A 108 -11.75 -6.50 -6.23
C SER A 108 -11.36 -5.68 -5.01
N VAL A 109 -12.33 -4.99 -4.43
CA VAL A 109 -12.20 -4.22 -3.19
C VAL A 109 -13.40 -4.51 -2.31
N THR A 110 -13.15 -4.97 -1.09
CA THR A 110 -14.20 -5.31 -0.13
C THR A 110 -13.95 -4.59 1.19
N GLU A 111 -14.93 -3.84 1.68
CA GLU A 111 -14.88 -3.27 3.03
C GLU A 111 -14.91 -4.40 4.07
N VAL A 112 -13.96 -4.39 5.00
CA VAL A 112 -13.92 -5.34 6.10
C VAL A 112 -14.84 -4.82 7.22
N THR A 113 -16.04 -5.37 7.32
CA THR A 113 -17.07 -4.89 8.26
C THR A 113 -17.04 -5.58 9.62
N GLU A 114 -16.48 -6.79 9.73
CA GLU A 114 -16.41 -7.55 10.99
C GLU A 114 -15.16 -8.44 11.02
N VAL A 115 -14.46 -8.44 12.16
CA VAL A 115 -13.58 -9.56 12.54
C VAL A 115 -14.46 -10.46 13.39
N THR A 116 -14.89 -11.59 12.84
CA THR A 116 -15.20 -12.73 13.70
C THR A 116 -13.88 -13.19 14.32
N GLU A 117 -13.62 -12.76 15.55
CA GLU A 117 -13.56 -13.59 16.78
C GLU A 117 -13.26 -12.71 18.00
#